data_AF-M5FQA1-F1
#
_entry.id   AF-M5FQA1-F1
#
_cell.length_a   1.000
_cell.length_b   1.000
_cell.length_c   1.000
_cell.angle_alpha   90.00
_cell.angle_beta   90.00
_cell.angle_gamma   90.00
#
_symmetry.space_group_name_H-M   'P 1'
#
loop_
_entity.id
_entity.type
_entity.pdbx_description
1 polymer ?
#
loop_
_entity_poly.entity_id
_entity_poly.type
_entity_poly.pdbx_seq_one_letter_code
_entity_poly.pdbx_strand_id
1 'polypeptide(L)' 'MASSGSFSPIEEVANNTFDYIICGGGTAGLTLAARLSEDPSISVLVLEAGHANLDDPTILVPAQHLTQVFDDRYD' A
#
# COMPACT_ATOMS: atom_id res chain seq x y z
N MET A 1 16.45 -7.25 -8.20
CA MET A 1 15.33 -7.86 -7.47
C MET A 1 14.81 -6.80 -6.53
N ALA A 2 13.76 -6.08 -6.92
CA ALA A 2 13.13 -5.08 -6.05
C ALA A 2 12.46 -5.83 -4.89
N SER A 3 12.70 -5.41 -3.66
CA SER A 3 12.00 -5.89 -2.48
C SER A 3 10.50 -5.62 -2.66
N SER A 4 9.74 -6.65 -3.03
CA SER A 4 8.28 -6.62 -2.98
C SER A 4 7.87 -6.18 -1.57
N GLY A 5 7.10 -5.10 -1.45
CA GLY A 5 6.57 -4.66 -0.16
C GLY A 5 5.84 -5.81 0.52
N SER A 6 6.25 -6.16 1.74
CA SER A 6 5.56 -7.15 2.56
C SER A 6 4.50 -6.43 3.40
N PHE A 7 3.26 -6.92 3.38
CA PHE A 7 2.24 -6.48 4.32
C PHE A 7 2.47 -7.18 5.66
N SER A 8 2.53 -6.39 6.73
CA SER A 8 2.65 -6.91 8.09
C SER A 8 1.53 -6.32 8.94
N PRO A 9 0.93 -7.11 9.86
CA PRO A 9 0.03 -6.59 10.86
C PRO A 9 0.76 -5.59 11.77
N ILE A 10 0.02 -4.62 12.34
CA ILE A 10 0.62 -3.49 13.06
C ILE A 10 1.47 -3.95 14.25
N GLU A 11 1.13 -5.06 14.88
CA GLU A 11 1.84 -5.64 16.02
C GLU A 11 3.28 -6.04 15.68
N GLU A 12 3.57 -6.43 14.43
CA GLU A 12 4.91 -6.80 13.98
C GLU A 12 5.83 -5.60 13.75
N VAL A 13 5.25 -4.42 13.50
CA VAL A 13 6.00 -3.21 13.12
C VAL A 13 5.94 -2.08 14.15
N ALA A 14 5.05 -2.16 15.15
CA ALA A 14 4.74 -1.08 16.09
C ALA A 14 5.95 -0.56 16.90
N ASN A 15 6.96 -1.40 17.12
CA ASN A 15 8.17 -1.02 17.88
C ASN A 15 9.40 -0.82 17.00
N ASN A 16 9.24 -0.84 15.67
CA ASN A 16 10.32 -0.61 14.74
C ASN A 16 10.48 0.89 14.48
N THR A 17 11.70 1.30 14.15
CA THR A 17 11.99 2.66 13.68
C THR A 17 12.13 2.63 12.17
N PHE A 18 11.56 3.64 11.51
CA PHE A 18 11.69 3.87 10.08
C PHE A 18 12.16 5.30 9.84
N ASP A 19 12.89 5.53 8.76
CA ASP A 19 13.32 6.88 8.36
C ASP A 19 12.11 7.73 7.93
N TYR A 20 11.12 7.09 7.30
CA TYR A 20 9.88 7.73 6.88
C TYR A 20 8.66 6.85 7.20
N ILE A 21 7.60 7.49 7.71
CA ILE A 21 6.27 6.89 7.85
C ILE A 21 5.30 7.69 6.98
N ILE A 22 4.64 7.03 6.03
CA ILE A 22 3.67 7.61 5.11
C ILE A 22 2.28 7.10 5.48
N CYS A 23 1.35 8.01 5.77
CA CYS A 23 -0.04 7.68 6.04
C CYS A 23 -0.86 7.77 4.74
N GLY A 24 -1.23 6.62 4.18
CA GLY A 24 -2.00 6.45 2.95
C GLY A 24 -1.17 5.86 1.81
N GLY A 25 -1.52 4.66 1.38
CA GLY A 25 -1.03 3.93 0.21
C GLY A 25 -1.78 4.28 -1.09
N GLY A 26 -2.26 5.51 -1.23
CA GLY A 26 -2.82 6.02 -2.48
C GLY A 26 -1.75 6.39 -3.51
N THR A 27 -2.16 6.99 -4.64
CA THR A 27 -1.27 7.33 -5.76
C THR A 27 -0.05 8.15 -5.33
N ALA A 28 -0.27 9.19 -4.51
CA ALA A 28 0.83 10.05 -4.03
C ALA A 28 1.73 9.32 -3.04
N GLY A 29 1.13 8.60 -2.07
CA GLY A 29 1.87 7.91 -1.01
C GLY A 29 2.77 6.80 -1.53
N LEU A 30 2.25 5.92 -2.40
CA LEU A 30 3.07 4.85 -3.00
C LEU A 30 4.12 5.38 -3.99
N THR A 31 3.81 6.47 -4.71
CA THR A 31 4.82 7.12 -5.56
C THR A 31 5.98 7.66 -4.73
N LEU A 32 5.69 8.32 -3.60
CA LEU A 32 6.70 8.81 -2.68
C LEU A 32 7.49 7.66 -2.04
N ALA A 33 6.80 6.64 -1.53
CA ALA A 33 7.41 5.47 -0.92
C ALA A 33 8.38 4.78 -1.87
N ALA A 34 7.95 4.55 -3.11
CA ALA A 34 8.79 3.93 -4.14
C ALA A 34 10.08 4.72 -4.36
N ARG A 35 10.00 6.06 -4.49
CA ARG A 35 11.18 6.92 -4.69
C ARG A 35 12.11 6.96 -3.50
N LEU A 36 11.59 7.04 -2.28
CA LEU A 36 12.41 7.02 -1.06
C LEU A 36 13.14 5.67 -0.92
N SER A 37 12.46 4.56 -1.21
CA SER A 37 13.00 3.20 -1.10
C SER A 37 14.00 2.80 -2.20
N GLU A 38 14.23 3.65 -3.21
CA GLU A 38 15.29 3.43 -4.21
C GLU A 38 16.68 3.47 -3.57
N ASP A 39 16.85 4.21 -2.47
CA ASP A 39 18.03 4.15 -1.64
C ASP A 39 17.88 3.00 -0.62
N PRO A 40 18.70 1.93 -0.70
CA PRO A 40 18.60 0.78 0.20
C PRO A 40 18.98 1.10 1.65
N SER A 41 19.56 2.28 1.93
CA SER A 41 19.83 2.73 3.30
C SER A 41 18.61 3.38 3.96
N ILE A 42 17.55 3.67 3.21
CA ILE A 42 16.32 4.30 3.68
C ILE A 42 15.24 3.26 3.93
N SER A 43 14.69 3.26 5.13
CA SER A 43 13.55 2.45 5.55
C SER A 43 12.25 3.26 5.50
N VAL A 44 11.21 2.70 4.86
CA VAL A 44 9.91 3.37 4.68
C VAL A 44 8.79 2.45 5.15
N LEU A 45 7.90 2.98 6.01
CA LEU A 45 6.64 2.35 6.39
C LEU A 45 5.48 3.09 5.72
N VAL A 46 4.57 2.36 5.07
CA VAL A 46 3.30 2.90 4.57
C VAL A 46 2.17 2.31 5.42
N LEU A 47 1.37 3.18 6.03
CA LEU A 47 0.15 2.81 6.74
C LEU A 47 -1.04 3.03 5.81
N GLU A 48 -1.82 2.00 5.54
CA GLU A 48 -3.03 2.08 4.72
C GLU A 48 -4.22 1.54 5.51
N ALA A 49 -5.35 2.24 5.45
CA ALA A 49 -6.57 1.86 6.17
C ALA A 49 -7.33 0.77 5.40
N GLY A 50 -7.28 0.82 4.06
CA GLY A 50 -7.89 -0.16 3.18
C GLY A 50 -7.10 -1.48 3.10
N HIS A 51 -7.75 -2.48 2.51
CA HIS A 51 -7.11 -3.75 2.19
C HIS A 51 -6.24 -3.62 0.94
N ALA A 52 -5.19 -4.43 0.84
CA ALA A 52 -4.26 -4.40 -0.29
C ALA A 52 -4.91 -4.72 -1.64
N ASN A 53 -5.95 -5.56 -1.65
CA ASN A 53 -6.77 -5.92 -2.83
C ASN A 53 -5.97 -6.26 -4.11
N LEU A 54 -4.75 -6.79 -3.97
CA LEU A 54 -3.81 -6.97 -5.10
C LEU A 54 -4.29 -7.95 -6.17
N ASP A 55 -5.14 -8.91 -5.78
CA ASP A 55 -5.66 -9.96 -6.66
C ASP A 55 -7.16 -9.79 -6.97
N ASP A 56 -7.72 -8.61 -6.69
CA ASP A 56 -9.15 -8.36 -6.85
C ASP A 56 -9.50 -8.13 -8.33
N PRO A 57 -10.25 -9.04 -8.98
CA PRO A 57 -10.59 -8.88 -10.40
C PRO A 57 -11.46 -7.66 -10.65
N THR A 58 -12.27 -7.24 -9.67
CA THR A 58 -13.11 -6.05 -9.82
C THR A 58 -12.27 -4.79 -9.98
N ILE A 59 -11.06 -4.74 -9.40
CA ILE A 59 -10.06 -3.67 -9.54
C ILE A 59 -9.20 -3.87 -10.79
N LEU A 60 -8.73 -5.09 -11.03
CA LEU A 60 -7.75 -5.36 -12.10
C LEU A 60 -8.36 -5.41 -13.50
N VAL A 61 -9.65 -5.75 -13.63
CA VAL A 61 -10.35 -5.86 -14.92
C VAL A 61 -11.16 -4.57 -15.15
N PRO A 62 -10.75 -3.69 -16.09
CA PRO A 62 -11.41 -2.39 -16.26
C PRO A 62 -12.92 -2.48 -16.56
N ALA A 63 -13.34 -3.54 -17.26
CA ALA A 63 -14.75 -3.78 -17.57
C ALA A 63 -15.63 -4.04 -16.32
N GLN A 64 -15.03 -4.36 -15.18
CA GLN A 64 -15.74 -4.63 -13.92
C GLN A 64 -15.81 -3.42 -12.98
N HIS A 65 -15.24 -2.26 -13.33
CA HIS A 65 -15.16 -1.10 -12.43
C HIS A 65 -16.52 -0.68 -11.82
N LEU A 66 -17.63 -0.80 -12.57
CA LEU A 66 -18.96 -0.47 -12.08
C LEU A 66 -19.42 -1.31 -10.88
N THR A 67 -18.83 -2.49 -10.65
CA THR A 67 -19.18 -3.32 -9.49
C THR A 67 -18.59 -2.79 -8.19
N GLN A 68 -17.58 -1.91 -8.25
CA GLN A 68 -16.96 -1.29 -7.07
C GLN A 68 -17.83 -0.16 -6.50
N VAL A 69 -18.51 0.60 -7.37
CA VAL A 69 -19.22 1.85 -7.02
C VAL A 69 -20.39 1.61 -6.04
N PHE A 70 -20.87 0.38 -5.92
CA PHE A 70 -21.99 0.02 -5.06
C PHE A 70 -21.59 -0.97 -3.95
N ASP A 71 -20.29 -1.08 -3.67
CA ASP A 71 -19.75 -2.04 -2.73
C ASP A 71 -18.95 -1.32 -1.64
N ASP A 72 -19.50 -1.30 -0.43
CA ASP A 72 -18.95 -0.64 0.76
C ASP A 72 -17.52 -1.11 1.13
N ARG A 73 -17.03 -2.21 0.53
CA ARG A 73 -15.63 -2.67 0.71
C ARG A 73 -14.61 -1.71 0.08
N TYR A 74 -15.03 -0.81 -0.82
CA TYR A 74 -14.16 0.17 -1.49
C TYR A 74 -14.52 1.64 -1.17
N ASP A 75 -15.48 1.87 -0.27
CA ASP A 75 -15.76 3.19 0.34
C ASP A 75 -14.80 3.47 1.52
#